data_AF-A0A411HHR0-F1
#
_entry.id   AF-A0A411HHR0-F1
#
_cell.length_a   1.000
_cell.length_b   1.000
_cell.length_c   1.000
_cell.angle_alpha   90.00
_cell.angle_beta   90.00
_cell.angle_gamma   90.00
#
_symmetry.space_group_name_H-M   'P 1'
#
loop_
_entity.id
_entity.type
_entity.pdbx_description
1 polymer ?
#
loop_
_entity_poly.entity_id
_entity_poly.type
_entity_poly.pdbx_seq_one_letter_code
_entity_poly.pdbx_strand_id
1 'polypeptide(L)'
;MKQQLCAMAFGIALVCGGVSTSFAADTDMSAAKSEQPVTDTWITTKVKSELATTDGISSMDIAVTTKNGLVTLSGQVNSKAQVQKAVAVAKAVKGVQKVDSAALSSRD
;
A
#
# COMPACT_ATOMS: atom_id res chain seq x y z
N MET A 1 30.15 17.08 28.62
CA MET A 1 30.78 15.89 28.00
C MET A 1 30.30 14.65 28.75
N LYS A 2 29.80 13.67 28.01
CA LYS A 2 29.77 12.22 28.34
C LYS A 2 28.69 11.73 29.32
N GLN A 3 27.68 11.16 28.67
CA GLN A 3 27.04 9.87 28.97
C GLN A 3 25.97 9.79 30.06
N GLN A 4 24.78 9.49 29.56
CA GLN A 4 23.53 9.14 30.22
C GLN A 4 23.75 7.98 31.19
N LEU A 5 23.37 8.23 32.44
CA LEU A 5 23.47 7.35 33.59
C LEU A 5 22.21 6.49 33.71
N CYS A 6 22.46 5.23 34.05
CA CYS A 6 21.53 4.13 34.29
C CYS A 6 20.32 4.45 35.18
N ALA A 7 19.20 3.77 34.90
CA ALA A 7 18.27 3.34 35.93
C ALA A 7 17.86 1.88 35.66
N MET A 8 18.39 0.99 36.50
CA MET A 8 17.88 -0.35 36.77
C MET A 8 16.94 -0.28 37.99
N ALA A 9 15.81 -1.00 37.97
CA ALA A 9 15.15 -1.67 39.11
C ALA A 9 13.73 -2.11 38.67
N PHE A 10 13.46 -3.41 38.50
CA PHE A 10 12.97 -4.40 39.49
C PHE A 10 11.45 -4.37 39.75
N GLY A 11 10.78 -5.50 39.42
CA GLY A 11 9.41 -5.88 39.80
C GLY A 11 8.84 -6.92 38.80
N ILE A 12 8.96 -8.24 39.00
CA ILE A 12 8.06 -9.16 39.77
C ILE A 12 6.61 -9.04 39.24
N ALA A 13 5.82 -10.04 38.79
CA ALA A 13 5.76 -11.51 38.84
C ALA A 13 4.85 -11.97 37.65
N LEU A 14 5.06 -13.11 37.00
CA LEU A 14 4.49 -14.43 37.31
C LEU A 14 3.02 -14.41 37.79
N VAL A 15 2.07 -14.63 36.87
CA VAL A 15 0.86 -15.40 37.18
C VAL A 15 0.36 -16.16 35.94
N CYS A 16 0.44 -17.49 36.02
CA CYS A 16 -0.27 -18.43 35.16
C CYS A 16 -1.77 -18.33 35.39
N GLY A 17 -2.57 -18.27 34.32
CA GLY A 17 -4.01 -18.39 34.45
C GLY A 17 -4.79 -18.33 33.13
N GLY A 18 -4.88 -19.47 32.42
CA GLY A 18 -6.09 -19.85 31.69
C GLY A 18 -6.12 -19.70 30.15
N VAL A 19 -6.48 -20.82 29.50
CA VAL A 19 -7.04 -21.01 28.16
C VAL A 19 -6.05 -21.20 26.98
N SER A 20 -5.73 -22.48 26.78
CA SER A 20 -5.78 -23.24 25.53
C SER A 20 -5.89 -22.46 24.21
N THR A 21 -4.90 -22.61 23.33
CA THR A 21 -4.99 -23.35 22.06
C THR A 21 -3.67 -23.25 21.30
N SER A 22 -3.23 -24.41 20.82
CA SER A 22 -2.02 -24.65 20.07
C SER A 22 -1.93 -23.79 18.80
N PHE A 23 -0.79 -23.13 18.59
CA PHE A 23 -0.30 -22.83 17.25
C PHE A 23 1.14 -23.29 17.16
N ALA A 24 1.28 -24.60 16.92
CA ALA A 24 2.37 -25.07 16.11
C ALA A 24 2.19 -24.46 14.71
N ALA A 25 3.14 -23.64 14.30
CA ALA A 25 3.39 -23.34 12.90
C ALA A 25 4.91 -23.26 12.74
N ASP A 26 5.51 -24.44 12.69
CA ASP A 26 6.58 -24.69 11.74
C ASP A 26 6.19 -24.02 10.41
N THR A 27 7.01 -23.08 9.97
CA THR A 27 7.03 -22.66 8.57
C THR A 27 8.49 -22.42 8.25
N ASP A 28 9.13 -23.55 7.94
CA ASP A 28 10.13 -23.73 6.90
C ASP A 28 10.47 -22.42 6.17
N MET A 29 11.63 -21.87 6.51
CA MET A 29 12.24 -20.76 5.77
C MET A 29 12.89 -21.34 4.50
N SER A 30 12.05 -21.82 3.59
CA SER A 30 12.48 -22.14 2.24
C SER A 30 12.86 -20.85 1.53
N ALA A 31 14.16 -20.73 1.27
CA ALA A 31 14.77 -19.82 0.32
C ALA A 31 14.25 -20.11 -1.11
N ALA A 32 12.99 -19.76 -1.37
CA ALA A 32 12.49 -19.54 -2.71
C ALA A 32 12.59 -18.04 -2.97
N LYS A 33 13.37 -17.68 -3.99
CA LYS A 33 13.50 -16.33 -4.54
C LYS A 33 12.17 -15.59 -4.42
N SER A 34 12.06 -14.72 -3.42
CA SER A 34 10.80 -14.08 -3.06
C SER A 34 10.54 -12.93 -4.03
N GLU A 35 10.22 -13.29 -5.27
CA GLU A 35 9.30 -12.52 -6.08
C GLU A 35 7.96 -12.61 -5.36
N GLN A 36 7.82 -11.91 -4.23
CA GLN A 36 6.53 -11.76 -3.59
C GLN A 36 5.62 -11.22 -4.69
N PRO A 37 4.56 -11.96 -5.09
CA PRO A 37 3.70 -11.49 -6.16
C PRO A 37 3.26 -10.11 -5.71
N VAL A 38 3.59 -9.11 -6.52
CA VAL A 38 3.17 -7.75 -6.23
C VAL A 38 1.64 -7.82 -6.24
N THR A 39 1.05 -7.86 -5.05
CA THR A 39 -0.38 -8.12 -4.94
C THR A 39 -1.11 -6.91 -5.47
N ASP A 40 -2.25 -7.13 -6.11
CA ASP A 40 -3.10 -6.03 -6.60
C ASP A 40 -3.42 -5.04 -5.47
N THR A 41 -3.50 -5.52 -4.23
CA THR A 41 -3.63 -4.70 -3.01
C THR A 41 -2.46 -3.75 -2.82
N TRP A 42 -1.21 -4.22 -2.91
CA TRP A 42 -0.03 -3.35 -2.83
C TRP A 42 -0.01 -2.32 -3.95
N ILE A 43 -0.28 -2.75 -5.19
CA ILE A 43 -0.33 -1.85 -6.36
C ILE A 43 -1.36 -0.75 -6.11
N THR A 44 -2.57 -1.12 -5.71
CA THR A 44 -3.66 -0.18 -5.44
C THR A 44 -3.28 0.82 -4.35
N THR A 45 -2.70 0.35 -3.25
CA THR A 45 -2.25 1.21 -2.15
C THR A 45 -1.18 2.18 -2.61
N LYS A 46 -0.19 1.71 -3.39
CA LYS A 46 0.88 2.56 -3.91
C LYS A 46 0.33 3.61 -4.88
N VAL A 47 -0.46 3.20 -5.87
CA VAL A 47 -1.11 4.12 -6.82
C VAL A 47 -1.95 5.15 -6.07
N LYS A 48 -2.79 4.73 -5.13
CA LYS A 48 -3.63 5.63 -4.33
C LYS A 48 -2.79 6.61 -3.50
N SER A 49 -1.69 6.16 -2.90
CA SER A 49 -0.78 7.03 -2.15
C SER A 49 -0.14 8.10 -3.05
N GLU A 50 0.34 7.73 -4.23
CA GLU A 50 0.99 8.68 -5.15
C GLU A 50 -0.02 9.68 -5.74
N LEU A 51 -1.24 9.24 -6.02
CA LEU A 51 -2.34 10.13 -6.41
C LEU A 51 -2.71 11.08 -5.27
N ALA A 52 -2.67 10.62 -4.01
CA ALA A 52 -3.01 11.43 -2.85
C ALA A 52 -1.99 12.53 -2.57
N THR A 53 -0.73 12.29 -2.97
CA THR A 53 0.34 13.28 -2.92
C THR A 53 0.40 14.17 -4.17
N THR A 54 -0.43 13.90 -5.20
CA THR A 54 -0.42 14.70 -6.43
C THR A 54 -1.37 15.88 -6.31
N ASP A 55 -0.81 17.09 -6.24
CA ASP A 55 -1.59 18.33 -6.15
C ASP A 55 -2.58 18.49 -7.32
N GLY A 56 -3.80 18.89 -6.96
CA GLY A 56 -4.92 19.09 -7.88
C GLY A 56 -5.72 17.83 -8.20
N ILE A 57 -5.23 16.64 -7.83
CA ILE A 57 -5.96 15.38 -7.98
C ILE A 57 -6.60 15.03 -6.65
N SER A 58 -7.92 15.12 -6.57
CA SER A 58 -8.64 14.65 -5.40
C SER A 58 -8.66 13.13 -5.39
N SER A 59 -7.83 12.53 -4.54
CA SER A 59 -7.81 11.07 -4.35
C SER A 59 -9.07 10.53 -3.66
N MET A 60 -9.94 11.43 -3.17
CA MET A 60 -11.26 11.08 -2.68
C MET A 60 -12.28 10.96 -3.82
N ASP A 61 -12.08 11.69 -4.92
CA ASP A 61 -12.96 11.69 -6.10
C ASP A 61 -12.53 10.69 -7.18
N ILE A 62 -11.35 10.07 -7.03
CA ILE A 62 -10.83 9.04 -7.92
C ILE A 62 -10.80 7.69 -7.21
N ALA A 63 -11.55 6.74 -7.75
CA ALA A 63 -11.46 5.34 -7.38
C ALA A 63 -10.36 4.65 -8.22
N VAL A 64 -9.55 3.84 -7.53
CA VAL A 64 -8.49 3.03 -8.11
C VAL A 64 -8.83 1.57 -7.86
N THR A 65 -8.96 0.80 -8.92
CA THR A 65 -9.20 -0.64 -8.87
C THR A 65 -8.10 -1.35 -9.62
N THR A 66 -7.41 -2.30 -9.00
CA THR A 66 -6.40 -3.10 -9.67
C THR A 66 -6.87 -4.55 -9.77
N LYS A 67 -6.69 -5.18 -10.92
CA LYS A 67 -7.03 -6.59 -11.14
C LYS A 67 -5.99 -7.25 -12.03
N ASN A 68 -5.24 -8.21 -11.50
CA ASN A 68 -4.15 -8.90 -12.21
C ASN A 68 -3.14 -7.93 -12.89
N GLY A 69 -2.82 -6.81 -12.22
CA GLY A 69 -1.93 -5.77 -12.76
C GLY A 69 -2.55 -4.83 -13.80
N LEU A 70 -3.85 -4.95 -14.10
CA LEU A 70 -4.61 -3.89 -14.77
C LEU A 70 -5.13 -2.91 -13.74
N VAL A 71 -4.67 -1.66 -13.82
CA VAL A 71 -5.15 -0.56 -12.96
C VAL A 71 -6.22 0.22 -13.72
N THR A 72 -7.43 0.24 -13.19
CA THR A 72 -8.53 1.08 -13.68
C THR A 72 -8.68 2.28 -12.77
N LEU A 73 -8.62 3.47 -13.38
CA LEU A 73 -8.87 4.76 -12.74
C LEU A 73 -10.25 5.25 -13.16
N SER A 74 -11.10 5.54 -12.20
CA SER A 74 -12.45 6.08 -12.43
C SER A 74 -12.75 7.24 -11.48
N GLY A 75 -13.59 8.17 -11.91
CA GLY A 75 -13.90 9.36 -11.11
C GLY A 75 -13.93 10.65 -11.91
N GLN A 76 -13.90 11.76 -11.18
CA GLN A 76 -13.96 13.10 -11.76
C GLN A 76 -12.59 13.78 -11.64
N VAL A 77 -12.15 14.41 -12.73
CA VAL A 77 -10.90 15.17 -12.79
C VAL A 77 -11.14 16.55 -13.36
N ASN A 78 -10.38 17.52 -12.87
CA ASN A 78 -10.60 18.93 -13.23
C ASN A 78 -10.05 19.27 -14.62
N SER A 79 -9.09 18.51 -15.14
CA SER A 79 -8.53 18.74 -16.48
C SER A 79 -7.90 17.47 -17.07
N LYS A 80 -7.79 17.41 -18.40
CA LYS A 80 -7.06 16.34 -19.10
C LYS A 80 -5.60 16.22 -18.67
N ALA A 81 -4.97 17.31 -18.24
CA ALA A 81 -3.61 17.26 -17.71
C ALA A 81 -3.51 16.38 -16.44
N GLN A 82 -4.54 16.37 -15.61
CA GLN A 82 -4.61 15.53 -14.40
C GLN A 82 -4.79 14.06 -14.76
N VAL A 83 -5.59 13.75 -15.79
CA VAL A 83 -5.72 12.38 -16.33
C VAL A 83 -4.35 11.84 -16.73
N GLN A 84 -3.60 12.62 -17.52
CA GLN A 84 -2.27 12.19 -17.97
C GLN A 84 -1.30 11.98 -16.81
N LYS A 85 -1.30 12.88 -15.82
CA LYS A 85 -0.51 12.71 -14.60
C LYS A 85 -0.90 11.44 -13.84
N ALA A 86 -2.19 11.20 -13.63
CA ALA A 86 -2.66 10.02 -12.92
C ALA A 86 -2.25 8.72 -13.64
N VAL A 87 -2.34 8.70 -14.96
CA VAL A 87 -1.88 7.57 -15.79
C VAL A 87 -0.36 7.39 -15.68
N ALA A 88 0.42 8.47 -15.73
CA ALA A 88 1.87 8.40 -15.60
C ALA A 88 2.30 7.87 -14.22
N VAL A 89 1.66 8.36 -13.15
CA VAL A 89 1.88 7.92 -11.78
C VAL A 89 1.53 6.44 -11.63
N ALA A 90 0.35 6.01 -12.12
CA ALA A 90 -0.05 4.62 -12.06
C ALA A 90 0.92 3.70 -12.83
N LYS A 91 1.38 4.12 -14.02
CA LYS A 91 2.37 3.37 -14.82
C LYS A 91 3.74 3.28 -14.16
N ALA A 92 4.11 4.25 -13.32
CA ALA A 92 5.38 4.23 -12.60
C ALA A 92 5.41 3.19 -11.47
N VAL A 93 4.26 2.66 -11.05
CA VAL A 93 4.18 1.64 -10.01
C VAL A 93 4.63 0.28 -10.56
N LYS A 94 5.57 -0.35 -9.85
CA LYS A 94 6.08 -1.67 -10.19
C LYS A 94 4.97 -2.71 -10.11
N GLY A 95 4.82 -3.53 -11.17
CA GLY A 95 3.78 -4.56 -11.27
C GLY A 95 2.54 -4.13 -12.08
N VAL A 96 2.45 -2.86 -12.48
CA VAL A 96 1.40 -2.39 -13.37
C VAL A 96 1.69 -2.83 -14.80
N GLN A 97 0.79 -3.64 -15.36
CA GLN A 97 0.87 -4.10 -16.75
C GLN A 97 0.16 -3.14 -17.69
N LYS A 98 -0.99 -2.60 -17.26
CA LYS A 98 -1.80 -1.69 -18.06
C LYS A 98 -2.58 -0.76 -17.16
N VAL A 99 -2.77 0.47 -17.63
CA VAL A 99 -3.59 1.49 -16.97
C VAL A 99 -4.74 1.85 -17.88
N ASP A 100 -5.95 1.78 -17.35
CA ASP A 100 -7.18 2.19 -17.99
C ASP A 100 -7.70 3.47 -17.32
N SER A 101 -7.86 4.52 -18.12
CA SER A 101 -8.38 5.83 -17.70
C SER A 101 -9.69 6.16 -18.39
N ALA A 102 -10.36 5.19 -19.03
CA ALA A 102 -11.59 5.40 -19.77
C ALA A 102 -12.77 5.87 -18.90
N ALA A 103 -12.71 5.60 -17.58
CA ALA A 103 -13.76 5.95 -16.63
C ALA A 103 -13.50 7.28 -15.90
N LEU A 104 -12.52 8.08 -16.34
CA LEU A 104 -12.27 9.43 -15.83
C LEU A 104 -13.04 10.47 -16.65
N SER A 105 -13.94 11.21 -16.01
CA SER A 105 -14.64 12.34 -16.63
C SER A 105 -13.89 13.65 -16.39
N SER A 106 -13.36 14.24 -17.47
CA SER A 106 -12.78 15.58 -17.44
C SER A 106 -13.85 16.62 -17.74
N ARG A 107 -13.92 17.70 -16.94
CA ARG A 107 -14.90 18.79 -17.06
C ARG A 107 -14.51 19.88 -18.11
N ASP A 108 -13.51 19.61 -18.93
CA ASP A 108 -12.94 20.53 -19.93
C ASP A 108 -13.96 20.94 -21.03
#